data_AF-A0A0F6W3Y8-F1
#
_entry.id   AF-A0A0F6W3Y8-F1
#
_cell.length_a   1.000
_cell.length_b   1.000
_cell.length_c   1.000
_cell.angle_alpha   90.00
_cell.angle_beta   90.00
_cell.angle_gamma   90.00
#
_symmetry.space_group_name_H-M   'P 1'
#
loop_
_entity.id
_entity.type
_entity.pdbx_description
1 polymer ?
#
loop_
_entity_poly.entity_id
_entity_poly.type
_entity_poly.pdbx_seq_one_letter_code
_entity_poly.pdbx_strand_id
1 'polypeptide(L)'
;MSLLASMLLPAIAVAQTTGDAPEVPAEEAAPTPEAATSETTAPEAPAAEATAPDASAAAPEAPAAEPRVAPKVAVIVVGDPDPVLVASAVEIEARLALSGDLRLPSDTALRAALRGDAGAPEDGLDEVRRERRRLGLGESSDAPVLARLGRRAGAVLVLALREGAEGPEAVALDVRTAQFFEGTLPLSELDPERVLPFVTRRARAAARGAAAAPTEPTTTELPAPEVPAAATQADEPEDEPDWFEQHWPYFAAGGLLAAAIVFVVVVAADGGDPPPMLRFQPGVPMD
;
A
#
# COMPACT_ATOMS: atom_id res chain seq x y z
N MET A 1 -37.31 40.83 -37.50
CA MET A 1 -35.94 40.84 -38.08
C MET A 1 -35.31 39.49 -37.76
N SER A 2 -35.00 38.75 -38.82
CA SER A 2 -34.36 37.43 -38.83
C SER A 2 -32.97 37.41 -38.20
N LEU A 3 -32.60 36.24 -37.66
CA LEU A 3 -31.33 35.48 -37.83
C LEU A 3 -31.45 34.27 -36.85
N LEU A 4 -31.65 33.01 -37.29
CA LEU A 4 -30.66 32.05 -37.82
C LEU A 4 -29.40 31.98 -36.92
N ALA A 5 -28.78 30.87 -36.55
CA ALA A 5 -28.92 29.43 -36.79
C ALA A 5 -27.79 28.75 -35.98
N SER A 6 -27.70 27.42 -36.08
CA SER A 6 -26.49 26.60 -35.88
C SER A 6 -26.28 25.98 -34.51
N MET A 7 -26.91 24.81 -34.40
CA MET A 7 -26.32 23.60 -33.82
C MET A 7 -24.89 23.35 -34.31
N LEU A 8 -24.01 22.91 -33.42
CA LEU A 8 -22.87 22.04 -33.76
C LEU A 8 -22.40 21.30 -32.51
N LEU A 9 -22.76 20.01 -32.44
CA LEU A 9 -22.10 19.01 -31.60
C LEU A 9 -20.73 18.68 -32.22
N PRO A 10 -19.68 18.44 -31.43
CA PRO A 10 -18.54 17.64 -31.88
C PRO A 10 -18.84 16.14 -31.72
N ALA A 11 -18.88 15.44 -32.84
CA ALA A 11 -18.79 13.99 -32.91
C ALA A 11 -17.39 13.54 -32.48
N ILE A 12 -17.32 12.68 -31.45
CA ILE A 12 -16.07 11.99 -31.10
C ILE A 12 -15.92 10.82 -32.04
N ALA A 13 -14.88 10.89 -32.88
CA ALA A 13 -14.51 9.87 -33.84
C ALA A 13 -13.98 8.61 -33.14
N VAL A 14 -14.61 7.48 -33.48
CA VAL A 14 -14.14 6.13 -33.16
C VAL A 14 -12.99 5.80 -34.13
N ALA A 15 -11.77 5.67 -33.62
CA ALA A 15 -10.67 5.07 -34.38
C ALA A 15 -10.76 3.55 -34.28
N GLN A 16 -11.31 2.90 -35.31
CA GLN A 16 -11.11 1.48 -35.55
C GLN A 16 -9.71 1.29 -36.15
N THR A 17 -8.83 0.61 -35.42
CA THR A 17 -7.57 0.08 -35.95
C THR A 17 -7.81 -1.39 -36.32
N THR A 18 -7.86 -1.64 -37.62
CA THR A 18 -7.79 -2.95 -38.25
C THR A 18 -6.58 -2.88 -39.19
N GLY A 19 -5.58 -3.71 -38.94
CA GLY A 19 -4.36 -3.86 -39.73
C GLY A 19 -3.65 -5.09 -39.20
N ASP A 20 -4.05 -6.28 -39.67
CA ASP A 20 -3.59 -6.92 -40.90
C ASP A 20 -2.14 -7.42 -40.77
N ALA A 21 -2.04 -8.74 -40.71
CA ALA A 21 -0.80 -9.49 -40.64
C ALA A 21 -0.26 -9.70 -42.05
N PRO A 22 1.07 -9.77 -42.22
CA PRO A 22 1.58 -10.77 -43.16
C PRO A 22 2.77 -11.57 -42.64
N GLU A 23 2.66 -12.87 -42.91
CA GLU A 23 3.68 -13.78 -43.47
C GLU A 23 5.07 -13.89 -42.84
N VAL A 24 5.26 -15.08 -42.26
CA VAL A 24 6.51 -15.82 -42.11
C VAL A 24 7.16 -16.05 -43.48
N PRO A 25 8.51 -16.02 -43.55
CA PRO A 25 9.19 -17.14 -44.18
C PRO A 25 10.24 -17.75 -43.24
N ALA A 26 10.19 -19.08 -43.18
CA ALA A 26 11.24 -19.92 -42.66
C ALA A 26 12.42 -19.90 -43.64
N GLU A 27 13.63 -19.72 -43.12
CA GLU A 27 14.82 -20.20 -43.83
C GLU A 27 15.81 -20.82 -42.84
N GLU A 28 16.27 -21.98 -43.28
CA GLU A 28 16.99 -23.06 -42.65
C GLU A 28 18.45 -22.98 -43.10
N ALA A 29 19.41 -22.98 -42.18
CA ALA A 29 20.79 -23.47 -42.35
C ALA A 29 21.57 -23.19 -41.04
N ALA A 30 21.74 -24.16 -40.15
CA ALA A 30 22.82 -25.14 -40.10
C ALA A 30 24.09 -24.63 -39.36
N PRO A 31 24.81 -25.52 -38.63
CA PRO A 31 25.67 -25.18 -37.51
C PRO A 31 27.15 -25.02 -37.91
N THR A 32 27.91 -24.22 -37.15
CA THR A 32 29.38 -24.20 -37.21
C THR A 32 29.95 -24.60 -35.84
N PRO A 33 30.64 -25.75 -35.74
CA PRO A 33 31.50 -26.07 -34.62
C PRO A 33 32.95 -25.72 -34.99
N GLU A 34 33.64 -24.95 -34.16
CA GLU A 34 35.10 -24.93 -34.19
C GLU A 34 35.67 -24.97 -32.77
N ALA A 35 36.50 -26.00 -32.59
CA ALA A 35 37.33 -26.25 -31.43
C ALA A 35 38.59 -25.38 -31.48
N ALA A 36 39.06 -24.92 -30.33
CA ALA A 36 40.47 -24.68 -30.11
C ALA A 36 40.81 -24.87 -28.62
N THR A 37 41.37 -26.03 -28.35
CA THR A 37 42.20 -26.36 -27.20
C THR A 37 43.39 -25.41 -27.09
N SER A 38 43.70 -24.96 -25.88
CA SER A 38 45.07 -24.66 -25.46
C SER A 38 45.27 -25.10 -24.02
N GLU A 39 45.89 -26.26 -23.87
CA GLU A 39 46.70 -26.60 -22.70
C GLU A 39 47.83 -25.57 -22.56
N THR A 40 48.09 -25.12 -21.34
CA THR A 40 49.46 -24.73 -20.94
C THR A 40 49.66 -25.04 -19.47
N THR A 41 50.68 -25.87 -19.29
CA THR A 41 51.20 -26.52 -18.10
C THR A 41 51.76 -25.55 -17.05
N ALA A 42 51.70 -26.00 -15.79
CA ALA A 42 52.29 -25.42 -14.58
C ALA A 42 53.82 -25.14 -14.67
N PRO A 43 54.40 -24.43 -13.67
CA PRO A 43 54.93 -25.21 -12.55
C PRO A 43 54.72 -24.61 -11.14
N GLU A 44 54.64 -25.58 -10.24
CA GLU A 44 54.81 -25.60 -8.80
C GLU A 44 56.11 -24.94 -8.31
N ALA A 45 56.03 -24.19 -7.20
CA ALA A 45 57.15 -23.96 -6.28
C ALA A 45 56.64 -23.55 -4.87
N PRO A 46 57.37 -23.86 -3.79
CA PRO A 46 56.79 -24.34 -2.54
C PRO A 46 56.85 -23.36 -1.36
N ALA A 47 56.06 -23.73 -0.34
CA ALA A 47 56.30 -23.62 1.11
C ALA A 47 56.67 -22.26 1.73
N ALA A 48 55.75 -21.74 2.54
CA ALA A 48 56.11 -21.15 3.83
C ALA A 48 55.03 -21.49 4.86
N GLU A 49 55.29 -22.56 5.63
CA GLU A 49 54.70 -22.77 6.94
C GLU A 49 55.04 -21.57 7.83
N ALA A 50 54.02 -20.85 8.27
CA ALA A 50 54.12 -19.96 9.42
C ALA A 50 53.09 -20.41 10.45
N THR A 51 53.51 -21.38 11.25
CA THR A 51 52.86 -21.81 12.49
C THR A 51 52.81 -20.62 13.44
N ALA A 52 51.64 -20.01 13.63
CA ALA A 52 51.39 -19.06 14.69
C ALA A 52 50.51 -19.73 15.77
N PRO A 53 50.82 -19.52 17.06
CA PRO A 53 50.31 -20.32 18.15
C PRO A 53 48.85 -20.02 18.48
N ASP A 54 48.18 -21.12 18.80
CA ASP A 54 46.99 -21.32 19.59
C ASP A 54 46.76 -20.22 20.65
N ALA A 55 45.73 -19.41 20.42
CA ALA A 55 45.01 -18.68 21.45
C ALA A 55 43.52 -18.90 21.20
N SER A 56 43.08 -20.15 21.38
CA SER A 56 41.68 -20.50 21.56
C SER A 56 41.13 -19.88 22.84
N ALA A 57 40.88 -18.56 22.79
CA ALA A 57 39.89 -17.94 23.65
C ALA A 57 38.54 -18.27 23.03
N ALA A 58 37.91 -19.34 23.52
CA ALA A 58 36.52 -19.66 23.21
C ALA A 58 35.65 -18.46 23.60
N ALA A 59 35.37 -17.59 22.62
CA ALA A 59 34.32 -16.61 22.73
C ALA A 59 33.02 -17.38 23.01
N PRO A 60 32.20 -16.93 23.97
CA PRO A 60 30.91 -17.56 24.21
C PRO A 60 30.15 -17.59 22.88
N GLU A 61 29.88 -18.80 22.41
CA GLU A 61 29.12 -19.08 21.21
C GLU A 61 27.79 -18.34 21.35
N ALA A 62 27.66 -17.22 20.63
CA ALA A 62 26.46 -16.40 20.67
C ALA A 62 25.28 -17.31 20.35
N PRO A 63 24.19 -17.28 21.14
CA PRO A 63 23.06 -18.16 20.94
C PRO A 63 22.63 -18.05 19.48
N ALA A 64 22.60 -19.19 18.78
CA ALA A 64 22.23 -19.27 17.38
C ALA A 64 20.92 -18.51 17.20
N ALA A 65 20.98 -17.38 16.48
CA ALA A 65 19.84 -16.51 16.29
C ALA A 65 18.71 -17.35 15.69
N GLU A 66 17.59 -17.46 16.42
CA GLU A 66 16.41 -18.17 15.93
C GLU A 66 16.08 -17.68 14.52
N PRO A 67 15.70 -18.59 13.60
CA PRO A 67 15.43 -18.23 12.22
C PRO A 67 14.31 -17.18 12.19
N ARG A 68 14.68 -15.92 11.93
CA ARG A 68 13.74 -14.81 11.85
C ARG A 68 12.83 -15.03 10.67
N VAL A 69 11.59 -15.36 10.96
CA VAL A 69 10.55 -15.56 9.96
C VAL A 69 10.33 -14.26 9.18
N ALA A 70 10.50 -14.30 7.85
CA ALA A 70 10.35 -13.13 6.99
C ALA A 70 8.94 -12.51 7.10
N PRO A 71 8.81 -11.17 7.09
CA PRO A 71 7.52 -10.51 7.23
C PRO A 71 6.62 -10.77 6.01
N LYS A 72 5.32 -10.93 6.27
CA LYS A 72 4.30 -11.10 5.23
C LYS A 72 3.75 -9.76 4.78
N VAL A 73 3.65 -9.55 3.47
CA VAL A 73 3.14 -8.31 2.84
C VAL A 73 1.99 -8.65 1.92
N ALA A 74 0.84 -8.00 2.11
CA ALA A 74 -0.31 -8.11 1.20
C ALA A 74 -0.35 -6.90 0.26
N VAL A 75 -0.60 -7.13 -1.02
CA VAL A 75 -0.78 -6.08 -2.04
C VAL A 75 -2.29 -5.97 -2.33
N ILE A 76 -2.85 -4.75 -2.24
CA ILE A 76 -4.28 -4.51 -2.38
C ILE A 76 -4.51 -3.37 -3.37
N VAL A 77 -5.38 -3.56 -4.36
CA VAL A 77 -5.82 -2.47 -5.26
C VAL A 77 -7.09 -1.85 -4.68
N VAL A 78 -7.00 -0.59 -4.30
CA VAL A 78 -8.06 0.20 -3.66
C VAL A 78 -9.13 0.60 -4.69
N GLY A 79 -10.40 0.52 -4.31
CA GLY A 79 -11.51 0.97 -5.14
C GLY A 79 -11.89 -0.02 -6.24
N ASP A 80 -12.49 0.49 -7.31
CA ASP A 80 -12.79 -0.34 -8.48
C ASP A 80 -11.49 -0.79 -9.18
N PRO A 81 -11.46 -2.01 -9.75
CA PRO A 81 -10.23 -2.56 -10.28
C PRO A 81 -9.85 -1.82 -11.58
N ASP A 82 -8.86 -0.94 -11.48
CA ASP A 82 -8.22 -0.31 -12.63
C ASP A 82 -7.17 -1.28 -13.23
N PRO A 83 -7.17 -1.52 -14.56
CA PRO A 83 -6.26 -2.48 -15.19
C PRO A 83 -4.78 -2.11 -15.02
N VAL A 84 -4.44 -0.82 -14.94
CA VAL A 84 -3.07 -0.34 -14.71
C VAL A 84 -2.64 -0.70 -13.29
N LEU A 85 -3.47 -0.38 -12.28
CA LEU A 85 -3.17 -0.72 -10.89
C LEU A 85 -3.09 -2.24 -10.66
N VAL A 86 -3.96 -3.02 -11.32
CA VAL A 86 -3.92 -4.48 -11.29
C VAL A 86 -2.59 -4.99 -11.87
N ALA A 87 -2.18 -4.48 -13.03
CA ALA A 87 -0.90 -4.85 -13.64
C ALA A 87 0.28 -4.51 -12.72
N SER A 88 0.30 -3.30 -12.15
CA SER A 88 1.31 -2.88 -11.18
C SER A 88 1.33 -3.78 -9.94
N ALA A 89 0.17 -4.18 -9.43
CA ALA A 89 0.08 -5.09 -8.29
C ALA A 89 0.70 -6.45 -8.59
N VAL A 90 0.42 -7.02 -9.76
CA VAL A 90 0.99 -8.30 -10.22
C VAL A 90 2.52 -8.18 -10.34
N GLU A 91 3.00 -7.08 -10.93
CA GLU A 91 4.43 -6.84 -11.12
C GLU A 91 5.17 -6.65 -9.79
N ILE A 92 4.55 -5.96 -8.82
CA ILE A 92 5.09 -5.82 -7.47
C ILE A 92 5.13 -7.17 -6.77
N GLU A 93 4.05 -7.95 -6.80
CA GLU A 93 4.04 -9.30 -6.20
C GLU A 93 5.14 -10.19 -6.80
N ALA A 94 5.31 -10.19 -8.13
CA ALA A 94 6.36 -10.95 -8.78
C ALA A 94 7.75 -10.58 -8.24
N ARG A 95 8.03 -9.27 -8.08
CA ARG A 95 9.29 -8.80 -7.50
C ARG A 95 9.46 -9.19 -6.04
N LEU A 96 8.41 -9.04 -5.23
CA LEU A 96 8.44 -9.41 -3.82
C LEU A 96 8.73 -10.91 -3.65
N ALA A 97 8.12 -11.75 -4.49
CA ALA A 97 8.34 -13.20 -4.49
C ALA A 97 9.79 -13.58 -4.82
N LEU A 98 10.46 -12.83 -5.69
CA LEU A 98 11.86 -13.06 -6.08
C LEU A 98 12.86 -12.61 -5.01
N SER A 99 12.50 -11.66 -4.14
CA SER A 99 13.43 -11.05 -3.19
C SER A 99 13.92 -11.97 -2.06
N GLY A 100 13.14 -13.00 -1.69
CA GLY A 100 13.42 -13.89 -0.55
C GLY A 100 13.31 -13.25 0.85
N ASP A 101 13.42 -11.93 0.93
CA ASP A 101 13.34 -11.14 2.17
C ASP A 101 11.91 -10.96 2.71
N LEU A 102 10.92 -11.14 1.84
CA LEU A 102 9.50 -10.90 2.11
C LEU A 102 8.67 -12.11 1.71
N ARG A 103 7.55 -12.31 2.41
CA ARG A 103 6.58 -13.36 2.06
C ARG A 103 5.28 -12.74 1.58
N LEU A 104 4.67 -13.38 0.59
CA LEU A 104 3.31 -13.05 0.16
C LEU A 104 2.29 -13.95 0.88
N PRO A 105 1.00 -13.59 0.90
CA PRO A 105 -0.06 -14.49 1.30
C PRO A 105 -0.04 -15.77 0.46
N SER A 106 -0.11 -16.93 1.11
CA SER A 106 0.00 -18.23 0.45
C SER A 106 -1.24 -18.59 -0.37
N ASP A 107 -2.40 -18.05 0.00
CA ASP A 107 -3.66 -18.26 -0.71
C ASP A 107 -3.67 -17.42 -2.01
N THR A 108 -3.62 -18.10 -3.15
CA THR A 108 -3.61 -17.50 -4.48
C THR A 108 -4.94 -16.84 -4.83
N ALA A 109 -6.07 -17.43 -4.43
CA ALA A 109 -7.40 -16.86 -4.67
C ALA A 109 -7.60 -15.58 -3.86
N LEU A 110 -7.13 -15.57 -2.60
CA LEU A 110 -7.14 -14.37 -1.78
C LEU A 110 -6.29 -13.25 -2.37
N ARG A 111 -5.06 -13.56 -2.82
CA ARG A 111 -4.21 -12.56 -3.50
C ARG A 111 -4.90 -11.99 -4.75
N ALA A 112 -5.47 -12.86 -5.58
CA ALA A 112 -6.22 -12.45 -6.75
C ALA A 112 -7.39 -11.51 -6.37
N ALA A 113 -8.19 -11.88 -5.38
CA ALA A 113 -9.30 -11.05 -4.90
C ALA A 113 -8.86 -9.69 -4.34
N LEU A 114 -7.73 -9.61 -3.64
CA LEU A 114 -7.15 -8.37 -3.11
C LEU A 114 -6.64 -7.44 -4.21
N ARG A 115 -6.15 -7.99 -5.33
CA ARG A 115 -5.77 -7.21 -6.52
C ARG A 115 -6.97 -6.78 -7.35
N GLY A 116 -8.15 -7.35 -7.11
CA GLY A 116 -9.37 -7.03 -7.83
C GLY A 116 -9.74 -8.00 -8.95
N ASP A 117 -9.12 -9.18 -9.00
CA ASP A 117 -9.54 -10.25 -9.90
C ASP A 117 -10.98 -10.69 -9.57
N ALA A 118 -11.81 -10.85 -10.61
CA ALA A 118 -13.21 -11.24 -10.47
C ALA A 118 -13.38 -12.62 -9.80
N GLY A 119 -12.39 -13.51 -9.95
CA GLY A 119 -12.39 -14.85 -9.38
C GLY A 119 -13.55 -15.73 -9.82
N ALA A 120 -13.71 -16.87 -9.15
CA ALA A 120 -14.84 -17.76 -9.35
C ALA A 120 -15.90 -17.49 -8.27
N PRO A 121 -17.20 -17.51 -8.59
CA PRO A 121 -18.24 -17.22 -7.59
C PRO A 121 -18.24 -18.21 -6.42
N GLU A 122 -17.65 -19.40 -6.57
CA GLU A 122 -17.58 -20.43 -5.54
C GLU A 122 -16.45 -20.24 -4.53
N ASP A 123 -15.54 -19.28 -4.72
CA ASP A 123 -14.37 -19.11 -3.84
C ASP A 123 -14.68 -18.42 -2.49
N GLY A 124 -15.89 -17.89 -2.32
CA GLY A 124 -16.32 -17.26 -1.07
C GLY A 124 -15.62 -15.94 -0.74
N LEU A 125 -14.93 -15.32 -1.71
CA LEU A 125 -14.17 -14.07 -1.53
C LEU A 125 -14.94 -12.81 -1.95
N ASP A 126 -16.25 -12.93 -2.21
CA ASP A 126 -17.10 -11.80 -2.60
C ASP A 126 -17.12 -10.66 -1.57
N GLU A 127 -17.05 -11.01 -0.29
CA GLU A 127 -16.93 -10.02 0.78
C GLU A 127 -15.62 -9.22 0.66
N VAL A 128 -14.48 -9.90 0.43
CA VAL A 128 -13.18 -9.25 0.21
C VAL A 128 -13.25 -8.30 -0.98
N ARG A 129 -13.84 -8.76 -2.10
CA ARG A 129 -14.03 -7.93 -3.32
C ARG A 129 -14.94 -6.73 -3.08
N ARG A 130 -15.98 -6.88 -2.26
CA ARG A 130 -16.89 -5.78 -1.88
C ARG A 130 -16.22 -4.79 -0.95
N GLU A 131 -15.49 -5.25 0.06
CA GLU A 131 -14.75 -4.39 0.97
C GLU A 131 -13.71 -3.58 0.21
N ARG A 132 -12.91 -4.24 -0.63
CA ARG A 132 -11.90 -3.61 -1.49
C ARG A 132 -12.49 -2.49 -2.36
N ARG A 133 -13.61 -2.75 -3.04
CA ARG A 133 -14.29 -1.76 -3.91
C ARG A 133 -14.82 -0.54 -3.17
N ARG A 134 -15.05 -0.64 -1.86
CA ARG A 134 -15.50 0.49 -1.02
C ARG A 134 -14.35 1.38 -0.54
N LEU A 135 -13.10 0.89 -0.64
CA LEU A 135 -11.92 1.68 -0.31
C LEU A 135 -11.72 2.77 -1.38
N GLY A 136 -11.16 3.92 -1.01
CA GLY A 136 -10.96 5.06 -1.91
C GLY A 136 -11.69 6.33 -1.47
N LEU A 137 -12.21 6.36 -0.23
CA LEU A 137 -12.93 7.52 0.32
C LEU A 137 -12.03 8.41 1.20
N GLY A 138 -10.85 7.92 1.61
CA GLY A 138 -9.85 8.68 2.35
C GLY A 138 -8.99 7.78 3.24
N GLU A 139 -7.72 8.14 3.45
CA GLU A 139 -6.77 7.31 4.21
C GLU A 139 -7.30 6.96 5.61
N SER A 140 -7.74 7.96 6.38
CA SER A 140 -8.18 7.76 7.76
C SER A 140 -9.41 6.85 7.89
N SER A 141 -10.35 6.88 6.94
CA SER A 141 -11.53 6.00 6.93
C SER A 141 -11.21 4.58 6.50
N ASP A 142 -10.21 4.42 5.63
CA ASP A 142 -9.91 3.17 4.96
C ASP A 142 -8.94 2.29 5.77
N ALA A 143 -8.16 2.90 6.67
CA ALA A 143 -7.15 2.24 7.49
C ALA A 143 -7.70 1.00 8.25
N PRO A 144 -8.86 1.06 8.94
CA PRO A 144 -9.40 -0.08 9.68
C PRO A 144 -9.81 -1.24 8.76
N VAL A 145 -10.30 -0.94 7.56
CA VAL A 145 -10.72 -1.95 6.57
C VAL A 145 -9.48 -2.59 5.95
N LEU A 146 -8.49 -1.80 5.52
CA LEU A 146 -7.21 -2.30 5.02
C LEU A 146 -6.49 -3.17 6.06
N ALA A 147 -6.48 -2.76 7.33
CA ALA A 147 -5.91 -3.56 8.41
C ALA A 147 -6.67 -4.89 8.59
N ARG A 148 -8.00 -4.90 8.47
CA ARG A 148 -8.80 -6.14 8.52
C ARG A 148 -8.47 -7.08 7.36
N LEU A 149 -8.39 -6.56 6.14
CA LEU A 149 -7.98 -7.31 4.96
C LEU A 149 -6.56 -7.87 5.10
N GLY A 150 -5.62 -7.05 5.60
CA GLY A 150 -4.25 -7.46 5.91
C GLY A 150 -4.19 -8.60 6.93
N ARG A 151 -4.97 -8.52 8.02
CA ARG A 151 -5.08 -9.60 9.02
C ARG A 151 -5.65 -10.88 8.41
N ARG A 152 -6.69 -10.78 7.57
CA ARG A 152 -7.27 -11.92 6.84
C ARG A 152 -6.23 -12.60 5.94
N ALA A 153 -5.33 -11.82 5.34
CA ALA A 153 -4.20 -12.32 4.55
C ALA A 153 -3.00 -12.80 5.39
N GLY A 154 -3.03 -12.63 6.71
CA GLY A 154 -1.91 -12.92 7.62
C GLY A 154 -0.70 -12.02 7.38
N ALA A 155 -0.89 -10.83 6.81
CA ALA A 155 0.17 -9.88 6.53
C ALA A 155 0.44 -8.96 7.73
N VAL A 156 1.69 -8.54 7.89
CA VAL A 156 2.09 -7.49 8.85
C VAL A 156 2.08 -6.10 8.21
N LEU A 157 2.18 -6.04 6.88
CA LEU A 157 2.14 -4.83 6.07
C LEU A 157 1.12 -4.99 4.94
N VAL A 158 0.33 -3.96 4.70
CA VAL A 158 -0.48 -3.82 3.50
C VAL A 158 0.14 -2.75 2.61
N LEU A 159 0.38 -3.08 1.35
CA LEU A 159 0.67 -2.12 0.29
C LEU A 159 -0.61 -1.87 -0.49
N ALA A 160 -1.21 -0.70 -0.28
CA ALA A 160 -2.45 -0.30 -0.93
C ALA A 160 -2.13 0.57 -2.15
N LEU A 161 -2.53 0.11 -3.34
CA LEU A 161 -2.35 0.78 -4.61
C LEU A 161 -3.62 1.54 -4.95
N ARG A 162 -3.49 2.81 -5.31
CA ARG A 162 -4.61 3.69 -5.63
C ARG A 162 -4.23 4.71 -6.69
N GLU A 163 -5.22 5.39 -7.22
CA GLU A 163 -5.03 6.61 -8.00
C GLU A 163 -4.88 7.81 -7.04
N GLY A 164 -3.72 8.44 -7.05
CA GLY A 164 -3.43 9.67 -6.30
C GLY A 164 -3.60 10.92 -7.17
N ALA A 165 -3.27 12.09 -6.63
CA ALA A 165 -3.40 13.36 -7.34
C ALA A 165 -2.44 13.49 -8.54
N GLU A 166 -1.28 12.84 -8.47
CA GLU A 166 -0.22 12.88 -9.50
C GLU A 166 -0.18 11.61 -10.36
N GLY A 167 -1.10 10.66 -10.13
CA GLY A 167 -1.15 9.38 -10.82
C GLY A 167 -1.19 8.19 -9.86
N PRO A 168 -0.93 6.96 -10.36
CA PRO A 168 -0.98 5.75 -9.57
C PRO A 168 0.15 5.77 -8.53
N GLU A 169 -0.20 5.47 -7.27
CA GLU A 169 0.73 5.43 -6.16
C GLU A 169 0.45 4.26 -5.22
N ALA A 170 1.47 3.85 -4.46
CA ALA A 170 1.37 2.86 -3.41
C ALA A 170 1.62 3.50 -2.04
N VAL A 171 0.68 3.28 -1.12
CA VAL A 171 0.79 3.65 0.29
C VAL A 171 0.92 2.40 1.14
N ALA A 172 1.67 2.50 2.23
CA ALA A 172 1.97 1.36 3.09
C ALA A 172 1.28 1.55 4.44
N LEU A 173 0.58 0.51 4.90
CA LEU A 173 -0.14 0.48 6.16
C LEU A 173 0.40 -0.63 7.07
N ASP A 174 0.73 -0.28 8.30
CA ASP A 174 1.00 -1.25 9.37
C ASP A 174 -0.33 -1.87 9.82
N VAL A 175 -0.45 -3.18 9.62
CA VAL A 175 -1.69 -3.93 9.90
C VAL A 175 -2.02 -3.98 11.38
N ARG A 176 -1.00 -3.90 12.24
CA ARG A 176 -1.15 -4.00 13.70
C ARG A 176 -1.66 -2.71 14.29
N THR A 177 -1.06 -1.58 13.92
CA THR A 177 -1.45 -0.26 14.43
C THR A 177 -2.59 0.35 13.62
N ALA A 178 -2.91 -0.21 12.45
CA ALA A 178 -3.84 0.37 11.48
C ALA A 178 -3.48 1.82 11.11
N GLN A 179 -2.19 2.10 11.00
CA GLN A 179 -1.65 3.41 10.63
C GLN A 179 -0.88 3.32 9.33
N PHE A 180 -0.99 4.38 8.52
CA PHE A 180 -0.14 4.53 7.35
C PHE A 180 1.26 4.95 7.75
N PHE A 181 2.24 4.42 7.05
CA PHE A 181 3.58 4.97 7.07
C PHE A 181 3.59 6.29 6.30
N GLU A 182 4.45 7.21 6.74
CA GLU A 182 4.69 8.45 6.01
C GLU A 182 5.29 8.17 4.61
N GLY A 183 4.85 8.98 3.64
CA GLY A 183 5.31 8.96 2.25
C GLY A 183 4.60 7.93 1.38
N THR A 184 4.46 8.27 0.10
CA THR A 184 3.89 7.42 -0.94
C THR A 184 4.98 6.97 -1.92
N LEU A 185 4.72 5.90 -2.67
CA LEU A 185 5.59 5.44 -3.75
C LEU A 185 4.87 5.64 -5.09
N PRO A 186 5.29 6.58 -5.94
CA PRO A 186 4.70 6.71 -7.27
C PRO A 186 4.96 5.44 -8.11
N LEU A 187 3.95 5.01 -8.85
CA LEU A 187 3.97 3.82 -9.70
C LEU A 187 4.10 4.15 -11.19
N SER A 188 4.21 5.43 -11.55
CA SER A 188 4.39 5.90 -12.92
C SER A 188 5.59 5.26 -13.63
N GLU A 189 6.62 4.91 -12.87
CA GLU A 189 7.76 4.12 -13.31
C GLU A 189 8.06 3.11 -12.20
N LEU A 190 7.65 1.84 -12.39
CA LEU A 190 7.91 0.73 -11.47
C LEU A 190 9.41 0.39 -11.40
N ASP A 191 10.19 1.30 -10.82
CA ASP A 191 11.61 1.17 -10.63
C ASP A 191 11.89 0.10 -9.55
N PRO A 192 12.44 -1.07 -9.92
CA PRO A 192 12.72 -2.14 -8.98
C PRO A 192 13.69 -1.69 -7.88
N GLU A 193 14.58 -0.75 -8.16
CA GLU A 193 15.55 -0.23 -7.19
C GLU A 193 14.89 0.60 -6.09
N ARG A 194 13.65 1.07 -6.31
CA ARG A 194 12.88 1.85 -5.32
C ARG A 194 11.86 1.00 -4.59
N VAL A 195 11.14 0.13 -5.32
CA VAL A 195 10.02 -0.65 -4.77
C VAL A 195 10.50 -1.58 -3.65
N LEU A 196 11.54 -2.38 -3.88
CA LEU A 196 11.99 -3.36 -2.89
C LEU A 196 12.51 -2.70 -1.61
N PRO A 197 13.41 -1.69 -1.65
CA PRO A 197 13.83 -0.99 -0.43
C PRO A 197 12.68 -0.30 0.30
N PHE A 198 11.72 0.29 -0.44
CA PHE A 198 10.54 0.94 0.13
C PHE A 198 9.68 -0.04 0.94
N VAL A 199 9.35 -1.19 0.36
CA VAL A 199 8.50 -2.21 0.99
C VAL A 199 9.25 -2.93 2.11
N THR A 200 10.49 -3.34 1.88
CA THR A 200 11.31 -4.07 2.85
C THR A 200 11.56 -3.26 4.12
N ARG A 201 11.86 -1.95 3.98
CA ARG A 201 12.06 -1.06 5.14
C ARG A 201 10.80 -0.98 6.00
N ARG A 202 9.62 -0.82 5.40
CA ARG A 202 8.35 -0.71 6.12
C ARG A 202 7.87 -2.05 6.68
N ALA A 203 8.05 -3.15 5.95
CA ALA A 203 7.72 -4.49 6.43
C ALA A 203 8.57 -4.87 7.66
N ARG A 204 9.86 -4.53 7.65
CA ARG A 204 10.75 -4.71 8.82
C ARG A 204 10.35 -3.80 9.98
N ALA A 205 9.93 -2.56 9.72
CA ALA A 205 9.41 -1.67 10.76
C ALA A 205 8.14 -2.24 11.42
N ALA A 206 7.15 -2.67 10.63
CA ALA A 206 5.92 -3.30 11.11
C ALA A 206 6.21 -4.58 11.91
N ALA A 207 7.14 -5.42 11.43
CA ALA A 207 7.51 -6.66 12.11
C ALA A 207 8.26 -6.44 13.44
N ARG A 208 9.09 -5.39 13.55
CA ARG A 208 9.75 -5.05 14.83
C ARG A 208 8.74 -4.64 15.89
N GLY A 209 7.67 -3.98 15.49
CA GLY A 209 6.52 -3.74 16.35
C GLY A 209 6.00 -5.04 16.96
N ALA A 210 5.82 -6.09 16.15
CA ALA A 210 5.32 -7.39 16.59
C ALA A 210 6.25 -8.16 17.55
N ALA A 211 7.58 -7.97 17.43
CA ALA A 211 8.55 -8.63 18.31
C ALA A 211 8.59 -8.06 19.74
N ALA A 212 7.93 -6.92 20.00
CA ALA A 212 7.90 -6.25 21.30
C ALA A 212 6.66 -6.59 22.15
N ALA A 213 5.99 -7.73 21.93
CA ALA A 213 5.04 -8.27 22.90
C ALA A 213 5.83 -9.12 23.91
N PRO A 214 6.09 -8.64 25.15
CA PRO A 214 6.70 -9.47 26.15
C PRO A 214 5.73 -10.59 26.52
N THR A 215 6.19 -11.84 26.40
CA THR A 215 5.61 -12.97 27.12
C THR A 215 5.54 -12.56 28.59
N GLU A 216 4.33 -12.47 29.13
CA GLU A 216 4.07 -12.06 30.51
C GLU A 216 4.98 -12.83 31.48
N PRO A 217 5.84 -12.16 32.27
CA PRO A 217 6.37 -12.79 33.46
C PRO A 217 5.29 -12.80 34.52
N THR A 218 4.94 -14.01 34.97
CA THR A 218 4.27 -14.33 36.24
C THR A 218 4.53 -13.25 37.29
N THR A 219 3.51 -12.43 37.59
CA THR A 219 3.55 -11.52 38.73
C THR A 219 2.70 -12.10 39.84
N THR A 220 3.40 -12.82 40.70
CA THR A 220 3.27 -12.91 42.15
C THR A 220 2.16 -12.05 42.78
N GLU A 221 1.26 -12.77 43.46
CA GLU A 221 0.32 -12.31 44.48
C GLU A 221 0.97 -11.29 45.45
N LEU A 222 0.36 -10.11 45.59
CA LEU A 222 0.72 -9.09 46.57
C LEU A 222 -0.50 -8.79 47.46
N PRO A 223 -0.35 -8.77 48.80
CA PRO A 223 -1.45 -8.58 49.74
C PRO A 223 -1.93 -7.12 49.83
N ALA A 224 -3.15 -6.97 50.34
CA ALA A 224 -3.99 -5.77 50.41
C ALA A 224 -3.35 -4.51 51.06
N PRO A 225 -3.85 -3.29 50.74
CA PRO A 225 -3.30 -2.04 51.22
C PRO A 225 -3.88 -1.61 52.58
N GLU A 226 -3.01 -1.25 53.52
CA GLU A 226 -3.32 -0.32 54.61
C GLU A 226 -2.72 1.06 54.30
N VAL A 227 -3.51 2.09 54.55
CA VAL A 227 -3.28 3.55 54.38
C VAL A 227 -3.31 4.14 55.82
N PRO A 228 -2.77 5.34 56.19
CA PRO A 228 -2.11 6.43 55.44
C PRO A 228 -0.84 7.08 56.08
N ALA A 229 -0.32 8.08 55.36
CA ALA A 229 0.24 9.37 55.82
C ALA A 229 1.76 9.52 56.04
N ALA A 230 2.41 10.26 55.12
CA ALA A 230 3.17 11.49 55.42
C ALA A 230 3.61 12.16 54.10
N ALA A 231 3.44 13.48 54.03
CA ALA A 231 3.84 14.31 52.90
C ALA A 231 5.34 14.64 52.94
N THR A 232 5.99 14.60 51.77
CA THR A 232 7.23 15.35 51.50
C THR A 232 7.14 15.91 50.08
N GLN A 233 7.33 17.23 49.97
CA GLN A 233 7.40 18.01 48.72
C GLN A 233 8.68 17.70 47.92
N ALA A 234 8.58 17.84 46.59
CA ALA A 234 9.54 18.44 45.64
C ALA A 234 9.69 17.59 44.37
N ASP A 235 8.99 18.00 43.31
CA ASP A 235 9.57 18.30 42.00
C ASP A 235 8.51 19.15 41.28
N GLU A 236 8.80 20.43 41.04
CA GLU A 236 7.98 21.27 40.14
C GLU A 236 8.24 20.77 38.72
N PRO A 237 7.27 20.15 38.02
CA PRO A 237 7.42 19.98 36.59
C PRO A 237 7.37 21.37 35.96
N GLU A 238 8.34 21.69 35.12
CA GLU A 238 8.21 22.79 34.17
C GLU A 238 6.92 22.53 33.38
N ASP A 239 5.88 23.36 33.58
CA ASP A 239 4.65 23.32 32.79
C ASP A 239 5.02 23.70 31.34
N GLU A 240 5.46 22.70 30.57
CA GLU A 240 5.41 22.78 29.12
C GLU A 240 3.93 22.96 28.76
N PRO A 241 3.56 24.04 28.03
CA PRO A 241 2.18 24.24 27.67
C PRO A 241 1.71 23.02 26.88
N ASP A 242 0.65 22.38 27.38
CA ASP A 242 0.05 21.20 26.77
C ASP A 242 -0.07 21.46 25.26
N TRP A 243 0.36 20.51 24.43
CA TRP A 243 0.37 20.61 22.96
C TRP A 243 -0.94 21.20 22.41
N PHE A 244 -2.05 20.95 23.09
CA PHE A 244 -3.37 21.47 22.78
C PHE A 244 -3.48 23.00 22.94
N GLU A 245 -2.93 23.61 23.99
CA GLU A 245 -2.94 25.06 24.18
C GLU A 245 -2.14 25.78 23.09
N GLN A 246 -1.04 25.16 22.65
CA GLN A 246 -0.23 25.71 21.56
C GLN A 246 -0.95 25.69 20.21
N HIS A 247 -1.83 24.71 19.98
CA HIS A 247 -2.50 24.51 18.69
C HIS A 247 -3.97 24.95 18.66
N TRP A 248 -4.57 25.29 19.81
CA TRP A 248 -5.96 25.75 19.92
C TRP A 248 -6.34 26.87 18.93
N PRO A 249 -5.50 27.89 18.67
CA PRO A 249 -5.83 28.95 17.70
C PRO A 249 -6.10 28.43 16.28
N TYR A 250 -5.41 27.37 15.86
CA TYR A 250 -5.60 26.78 14.53
C TYR A 250 -6.93 26.04 14.42
N PHE A 251 -7.37 25.39 15.49
CA PHE A 251 -8.70 24.76 15.55
C PHE A 251 -9.81 25.82 15.51
N ALA A 252 -9.65 26.94 16.23
CA ALA A 252 -10.59 28.05 16.18
C ALA A 252 -10.67 28.69 14.78
N ALA A 253 -9.52 28.91 14.13
CA ALA A 253 -9.45 29.44 12.77
C ALA A 253 -10.07 28.48 11.74
N GLY A 254 -9.79 27.17 11.83
CA GLY A 254 -10.38 26.14 10.97
C GLY A 254 -11.89 26.05 11.13
N GLY A 255 -12.40 26.14 12.36
CA GLY A 255 -13.84 26.16 12.65
C GLY A 255 -14.55 27.38 12.05
N LEU A 256 -13.96 28.57 12.17
CA LEU A 256 -14.50 29.80 11.57
C LEU A 256 -14.53 29.73 10.04
N LEU A 257 -13.49 29.18 9.41
CA LEU A 257 -13.43 29.04 7.96
C LEU A 257 -14.51 28.05 7.47
N ALA A 258 -14.66 26.91 8.14
CA ALA A 258 -15.70 25.94 7.81
C ALA A 258 -17.11 26.55 7.94
N ALA A 259 -17.36 27.32 9.01
CA ALA A 259 -18.63 28.01 9.20
C ALA A 259 -18.92 29.05 8.10
N ALA A 260 -17.89 29.79 7.65
CA ALA A 260 -18.02 30.75 6.56
C ALA A 260 -18.37 30.06 5.22
N ILE A 261 -17.74 28.92 4.91
CA ILE A 261 -18.03 28.14 3.71
C ILE A 261 -19.48 27.63 3.73
N VAL A 262 -19.92 27.05 4.85
CA VAL A 262 -21.30 26.56 5.00
C VAL A 262 -22.30 27.71 4.85
N PHE A 263 -22.03 28.87 5.45
CA PHE A 263 -22.89 30.05 5.32
C PHE A 263 -23.04 30.50 3.86
N VAL A 264 -21.94 30.55 3.09
CA VAL A 264 -21.98 30.92 1.66
C VAL A 264 -22.81 29.91 0.86
N VAL A 265 -22.66 28.61 1.10
CA VAL A 265 -23.43 27.57 0.38
C VAL A 265 -24.93 27.68 0.67
N VAL A 266 -25.31 27.88 1.94
CA VAL A 266 -26.72 28.00 2.33
C VAL A 266 -27.34 29.27 1.76
N VAL A 267 -26.66 30.40 1.84
CA VAL A 267 -27.15 31.68 1.28
C VAL A 267 -27.25 31.62 -0.26
N ALA A 268 -26.31 30.95 -0.92
CA ALA A 268 -26.36 30.75 -2.37
C ALA A 268 -27.52 29.82 -2.80
N ALA A 269 -27.90 28.86 -1.96
CA ALA A 269 -29.00 27.94 -2.22
C ALA A 269 -30.39 28.60 -2.11
N ASP A 270 -30.54 29.63 -1.26
CA ASP A 270 -31.81 30.36 -1.06
C ASP A 270 -32.10 31.40 -2.15
N GLY A 271 -31.10 31.75 -2.98
CA GLY A 271 -31.20 32.79 -4.02
C GLY A 271 -31.56 32.29 -5.43
N GLY A 272 -31.77 30.99 -5.62
CA GLY A 272 -32.03 30.39 -6.93
C GLY A 272 -33.52 30.32 -7.26
N ASP A 273 -33.96 31.01 -8.31
CA ASP A 273 -35.26 30.77 -8.94
C ASP A 273 -35.43 29.27 -9.23
N PRO A 274 -36.59 28.66 -8.93
CA PRO A 274 -36.78 27.23 -9.12
C PRO A 274 -36.59 26.87 -10.61
N PRO A 275 -35.93 25.73 -10.91
CA PRO A 275 -35.63 25.36 -12.28
C PRO A 275 -36.93 25.24 -13.11
N PRO A 276 -36.95 25.71 -14.38
CA PRO A 276 -38.16 25.72 -15.19
C PRO A 276 -38.65 24.29 -15.41
N MET A 277 -39.81 23.95 -14.85
CA MET A 277 -40.45 22.66 -15.07
C MET A 277 -41.10 22.63 -16.45
N LEU A 278 -40.57 21.78 -17.34
CA LEU A 278 -41.23 21.44 -18.61
C LEU A 278 -42.55 20.72 -18.31
N ARG A 279 -43.67 21.41 -18.48
CA ARG A 279 -45.00 20.81 -18.42
C ARG A 279 -45.40 20.36 -19.82
N PHE A 280 -45.51 19.05 -20.02
CA PHE A 280 -46.10 18.50 -21.24
C PHE A 280 -47.61 18.73 -21.19
N GLN A 281 -48.11 19.61 -22.04
CA GLN A 281 -49.55 19.71 -22.33
C GLN A 281 -49.93 18.55 -23.26
N PRO A 282 -50.80 17.62 -22.83
CA PRO A 282 -51.36 16.65 -23.75
C PRO A 282 -52.26 17.36 -24.77
N GLY A 283 -52.09 16.99 -26.04
CA GLY A 283 -52.71 17.66 -27.18
C GLY A 283 -54.23 17.74 -27.09
N VAL A 284 -54.76 18.90 -27.44
CA VAL A 284 -56.20 19.15 -27.60
C VAL A 284 -56.69 18.25 -28.75
N PRO A 285 -57.72 17.41 -28.55
CA PRO A 285 -58.33 16.67 -29.64
C PRO A 285 -58.94 17.68 -30.63
N MET A 286 -58.55 17.59 -31.90
CA MET A 286 -59.17 18.34 -32.98
C MET A 286 -60.48 17.63 -33.33
N ASP A 287 -61.61 18.31 -33.12
CA ASP A 287 -62.93 17.94 -33.66
C ASP A 287 -63.02 18.25 -35.17
#